data_AF-W3XCP1-F1
#
_entry.id   AF-W3XCP1-F1
#
_cell.length_a   1.000
_cell.length_b   1.000
_cell.length_c   1.000
_cell.angle_alpha   90.00
_cell.angle_beta   90.00
_cell.angle_gamma   90.00
#
_symmetry.space_group_name_H-M   'P 1'
#
loop_
_entity.id
_entity.type
_entity.pdbx_description
1 polymer ?
#
loop_
_entity_poly.entity_id
_entity_poly.type
_entity_poly.pdbx_seq_one_letter_code
_entity_poly.pdbx_strand_id
1 'polypeptide(L)' 'MVIPWYTSKSLDTAGNQFGQDVRGYLNESAGNTQFSAYINFAHGDEALSSISGKSLPKLKQLRHKYDPLKRFNQWFAL' A
#
# COMPACT_ATOMS: atom_id res chain seq x y z
N MET A 1 -2.75 -1.39 9.35
CA MET A 1 -1.45 -2.08 9.27
C MET A 1 -1.52 -3.33 10.12
N VAL A 2 -1.11 -4.47 9.57
CA VAL A 2 -1.06 -5.75 10.28
C VAL A 2 0.37 -6.26 10.11
N ILE A 3 1.12 -6.40 11.21
CA ILE A 3 2.52 -6.86 11.18
C ILE A 3 2.59 -8.18 11.97
N PRO A 4 2.47 -9.34 11.30
CA PRO A 4 2.75 -10.61 11.96
C PRO A 4 4.25 -10.72 12.26
N TRP A 5 4.58 -11.16 13.48
CA TRP A 5 5.97 -11.36 13.93
C TRP A 5 6.25 -12.85 14.13
N TYR A 6 7.24 -13.36 13.41
CA TYR A 6 7.70 -14.76 13.47
C TYR A 6 9.14 -14.84 12.95
N THR A 7 9.85 -15.94 13.23
CA THR A 7 11.25 -16.14 12.82
C THR A 7 11.41 -17.16 11.69
N SER A 8 10.43 -18.05 11.50
CA SER A 8 10.48 -19.10 10.49
C SER A 8 10.09 -18.58 9.12
N LYS A 9 11.02 -18.58 8.16
CA LYS A 9 10.77 -18.22 6.76
C LYS A 9 9.66 -19.05 6.09
N SER A 10 9.45 -20.28 6.55
CA SER A 10 8.35 -21.13 6.08
C SER A 10 6.96 -20.54 6.36
N LEU A 11 6.86 -19.55 7.25
CA LEU A 11 5.62 -18.86 7.59
C LEU A 11 5.37 -17.61 6.74
N ASP A 12 6.29 -17.20 5.85
CA ASP A 12 6.17 -15.95 5.07
C ASP A 12 4.83 -15.85 4.34
N THR A 13 4.46 -16.92 3.61
CA THR A 13 3.19 -16.99 2.88
C THR A 13 1.98 -16.91 3.83
N ALA A 14 2.03 -17.63 4.95
CA ALA A 14 0.94 -17.64 5.92
C ALA A 14 0.79 -16.28 6.62
N GLY A 15 1.91 -15.61 6.94
CA GLY A 15 1.92 -14.27 7.49
C GLY A 15 1.34 -13.23 6.53
N ASN A 16 1.73 -13.29 5.25
CA ASN A 16 1.16 -12.41 4.23
C ASN A 16 -0.35 -12.62 4.06
N GLN A 17 -0.79 -13.88 4.00
CA GLN A 17 -2.22 -14.20 3.89
C GLN A 17 -2.99 -13.67 5.11
N PHE A 18 -2.50 -13.93 6.32
CA PHE A 18 -3.09 -13.39 7.55
C PHE A 18 -3.22 -11.86 7.52
N GLY A 19 -2.18 -11.16 7.07
CA GLY A 19 -2.19 -9.71 6.94
C GLY A 19 -3.20 -9.20 5.90
N GLN A 20 -3.38 -9.93 4.80
CA GLN A 20 -4.41 -9.63 3.80
C GLN A 20 -5.82 -9.84 4.34
N ASP A 21 -6.07 -10.98 4.99
CA ASP A 21 -7.39 -11.34 5.55
C ASP A 21 -7.84 -10.32 6.61
N VAL A 22 -6.96 -10.02 7.58
CA VAL A 22 -7.28 -9.04 8.64
C VAL A 22 -7.52 -7.65 8.04
N ARG A 23 -6.73 -7.21 7.06
CA ARG A 23 -6.99 -5.92 6.37
C ARG A 23 -8.33 -5.93 5.65
N GLY A 24 -8.70 -7.05 5.03
CA GLY A 24 -10.00 -7.25 4.40
C GLY A 24 -11.15 -7.05 5.39
N TYR A 25 -11.15 -7.80 6.49
CA TYR A 25 -12.20 -7.72 7.52
C TYR A 25 -12.31 -6.34 8.17
N LEU A 26 -11.17 -5.70 8.46
CA LEU A 26 -11.17 -4.35 9.00
C LEU A 26 -11.74 -3.34 8.00
N ASN A 27 -11.41 -3.47 6.72
CA ASN A 27 -11.96 -2.58 5.70
C ASN A 27 -13.47 -2.78 5.52
N GLU A 28 -13.96 -4.02 5.51
CA GLU A 28 -15.39 -4.32 5.40
C GLU A 28 -16.22 -3.73 6.54
N SER A 29 -15.63 -3.63 7.74
CA SER A 29 -16.29 -3.11 8.95
C SER A 29 -16.05 -1.63 9.21
N ALA A 30 -15.16 -0.96 8.48
CA ALA A 30 -14.72 0.41 8.77
C ALA A 30 -15.71 1.51 8.36
N GLY A 31 -16.82 1.18 7.67
CA GLY A 31 -17.82 2.17 7.25
C GLY A 31 -17.32 3.19 6.22
N ASN A 32 -16.16 2.93 5.62
CA ASN A 32 -15.56 3.72 4.55
C ASN A 32 -16.11 3.27 3.18
N THR A 33 -16.28 4.23 2.26
CA THR A 33 -16.74 3.91 0.90
C THR A 33 -15.66 3.25 0.06
N GLN A 34 -14.38 3.45 0.40
CA GLN A 34 -13.22 2.86 -0.25
C GLN A 34 -12.08 2.64 0.74
N PHE A 35 -11.28 1.61 0.45
CA PHE A 35 -10.05 1.34 1.19
C PHE A 35 -9.03 2.47 1.00
N SER A 36 -8.40 2.88 2.10
CA SER A 36 -7.28 3.81 2.09
C SER A 36 -6.18 3.37 3.06
N ALA A 37 -4.93 3.46 2.61
CA ALA A 37 -3.75 3.18 3.43
C ALA A 37 -2.87 4.42 3.51
N TYR A 38 -2.40 4.74 4.71
CA TYR A 38 -1.37 5.75 4.88
C TYR A 38 -0.04 5.23 4.32
N ILE A 39 0.65 6.03 3.49
CA ILE A 39 1.82 5.60 2.71
C ILE A 39 2.94 4.94 3.54
N ASN A 40 3.19 5.43 4.77
CA ASN A 40 4.23 4.86 5.64
C ASN A 40 3.84 3.50 6.24
N PHE A 41 2.60 3.07 6.04
CA PHE A 41 2.04 1.80 6.53
C PHE A 41 1.34 0.99 5.44
N ALA A 42 1.45 1.42 4.18
CA ALA A 42 0.96 0.67 3.04
C ALA A 42 1.86 -0.55 2.82
N HIS A 43 1.26 -1.66 2.45
CA HIS A 43 1.96 -2.94 2.32
C HIS A 43 2.69 -3.08 0.98
N GLY A 44 2.14 -2.52 -0.12
CA GLY A 44 2.70 -2.65 -1.46
C GLY A 44 1.76 -3.31 -2.48
N ASP A 45 0.73 -4.01 -2.00
CA ASP A 45 -0.29 -4.65 -2.84
C ASP A 45 -1.53 -3.76 -3.07
N GLU A 46 -1.57 -2.59 -2.44
CA GLU A 46 -2.69 -1.66 -2.59
C GLU A 46 -2.57 -0.78 -3.83
N ALA A 47 -3.72 -0.37 -4.37
CA ALA A 47 -3.75 0.56 -5.50
C ALA A 47 -3.16 1.93 -5.10
N LEU A 48 -2.41 2.57 -6.00
CA LEU A 48 -1.88 3.93 -5.77
C LEU A 48 -2.99 4.95 -5.42
N SER A 49 -4.20 4.76 -5.92
CA SER A 49 -5.37 5.58 -5.56
C SER A 49 -5.78 5.41 -4.10
N SER A 50 -5.64 4.22 -3.53
CA SER A 50 -5.91 3.96 -2.11
C SER A 50 -4.84 4.56 -1.19
N ILE A 51 -3.62 4.77 -1.69
CA ILE A 51 -2.51 5.33 -0.92
C ILE A 51 -2.45 6.87 -1.06
N SER A 52 -2.42 7.36 -2.30
CA SER A 52 -2.25 8.78 -2.62
C SER A 52 -3.58 9.54 -2.75
N GLY A 53 -4.71 8.83 -2.81
CA GLY A 53 -6.03 9.42 -2.89
C GLY A 53 -6.17 10.45 -4.01
N LYS A 54 -6.81 11.57 -3.66
CA LYS A 54 -7.08 12.69 -4.58
C LYS A 54 -5.81 13.36 -5.11
N SER A 55 -4.68 13.19 -4.44
CA SER A 55 -3.40 13.82 -4.83
C SER A 55 -2.69 13.07 -5.96
N LEU A 56 -3.10 11.83 -6.28
CA LEU A 56 -2.44 10.97 -7.25
C LEU A 56 -2.20 11.66 -8.62
N PRO A 57 -3.18 12.35 -9.25
CA PRO A 57 -2.94 13.01 -10.53
C PRO A 57 -1.86 14.09 -10.45
N LYS A 58 -1.85 14.89 -9.36
CA LYS A 58 -0.85 15.95 -9.17
C LYS A 58 0.53 15.36 -8.91
N LEU A 59 0.62 14.29 -8.12
CA LEU A 59 1.87 13.58 -7.84
C LEU A 59 2.48 12.99 -9.11
N LYS A 60 1.67 12.40 -10.01
CA LYS A 60 2.13 11.93 -11.32
C LYS A 60 2.72 13.05 -12.18
N GLN A 61 2.08 14.21 -12.21
CA GLN A 61 2.61 15.39 -12.92
C GLN A 61 3.95 15.87 -12.34
N LEU A 62 4.05 15.95 -11.01
CA LEU A 62 5.27 16.37 -10.35
C LEU A 62 6.40 15.37 -10.60
N ARG A 63 6.11 14.06 -10.57
CA ARG A 63 7.08 13.03 -10.92
C ARG A 63 7.58 13.20 -12.35
N HIS A 64 6.68 13.39 -13.31
CA HIS A 64 7.11 13.58 -14.71
C HIS A 64 8.01 14.82 -14.88
N LYS A 65 7.72 15.89 -14.13
CA LYS A 65 8.53 17.13 -14.16
C LYS A 65 9.92 16.95 -13.53
N TYR A 66 10.01 16.27 -12.39
CA TYR A 66 11.22 16.25 -11.55
C TYR A 66 12.02 14.94 -11.63
N ASP A 67 11.41 13.82 -11.98
CA ASP A 67 12.04 12.51 -12.17
C ASP A 67 11.52 11.80 -13.44
N PRO A 68 11.73 12.39 -14.65
CA PRO A 68 11.25 11.81 -15.90
C PRO A 68 11.88 10.45 -16.22
N LEU A 69 13.07 10.18 -15.70
CA LEU A 69 13.80 8.92 -15.90
C LEU A 69 13.45 7.84 -14.86
N LYS A 70 12.51 8.13 -13.94
CA LYS A 70 12.06 7.21 -12.89
C LYS A 70 13.21 6.65 -12.04
N ARG A 71 14.21 7.48 -11.73
CA ARG A 71 15.35 7.10 -10.87
C ARG A 71 14.90 6.75 -9.45
N PHE A 72 13.80 7.35 -8.97
CA PHE A 72 13.22 7.09 -7.66
C PHE A 72 11.94 6.26 -7.78
N ASN A 73 12.06 4.93 -7.85
CA ASN A 73 10.95 4.02 -8.18
C ASN A 73 10.68 2.91 -7.13
N GLN A 74 11.14 3.09 -5.90
CA GLN A 74 10.99 2.08 -4.84
C GLN A 74 9.59 2.13 -4.20
N TRP A 75 9.10 0.95 -3.80
CA TRP A 75 7.82 0.70 -3.08
C TRP A 75 6.55 1.08 -3.85
N PHE A 76 6.34 2.37 -4.13
CA PHE A 76 5.13 2.91 -4.74
C PHE A 76 5.48 3.79 -5.94
N ALA A 77 5.69 3.16 -7.11
CA ALA A 77 6.07 3.88 -8.31
C ALA A 77 4.88 4.70 -8.89
N LEU A 78 4.85 6.00 -8.57
CA LEU A 78 4.00 7.02 -9.18
C LEU A 78 4.20 7.17 -10.70
#